data_AF-A0A966B458-F1
#
_entry.id   AF-A0A966B458-F1
#
_cell.length_a   1.000
_cell.length_b   1.000
_cell.length_c   1.000
_cell.angle_alpha   90.00
_cell.angle_beta   90.00
_cell.angle_gamma   90.00
#
_symmetry.space_group_name_H-M   'P 1'
#
loop_
_entity.id
_entity.type
_entity.pdbx_description
1 polymer ?
#
loop_
_entity_poly.entity_id
_entity_poly.type
_entity_poly.pdbx_seq_one_letter_code
_entity_poly.pdbx_strand_id
1 'polypeptide(L)'
;MNFFRIRSLLALFICLACTEVVKADHHKKIKILYMGGRDHDWKGYYESIVPLFKKQGDFELVLSNKLDDLKADKIKDYDVVLFFGSGGNVTDPAQESGLESYLKNGGGIVGVHATDAFKKSDSYWKIFGG
;
A
#
# COMPACT_ATOMS: atom_id res chain seq x y z
N MET A 1 27.20 -40.31 -37.36
CA MET A 1 26.28 -40.36 -36.21
C MET A 1 26.61 -39.36 -35.07
N ASN A 2 27.42 -38.30 -35.31
CA ASN A 2 27.89 -37.39 -34.25
C ASN A 2 27.41 -35.94 -34.36
N PHE A 3 26.71 -35.55 -35.43
CA PHE A 3 26.29 -34.16 -35.65
C PHE A 3 25.09 -33.72 -34.80
N PHE A 4 24.24 -34.67 -34.37
CA PHE A 4 23.02 -34.38 -33.61
C PHE A 4 23.28 -34.12 -32.12
N ARG A 5 24.31 -34.76 -31.55
CA ARG A 5 24.71 -34.58 -30.13
C ARG A 5 25.36 -33.22 -29.86
N ILE A 6 26.12 -32.68 -30.81
CA ILE A 6 26.82 -31.39 -30.67
C ILE A 6 25.83 -30.22 -30.71
N ARG A 7 24.78 -30.29 -31.55
CA ARG A 7 23.71 -29.28 -31.60
C ARG A 7 22.89 -29.21 -30.30
N SER A 8 22.65 -30.37 -29.67
CA SER A 8 21.89 -30.44 -28.42
C SER A 8 22.68 -29.88 -27.23
N LEU A 9 24.00 -30.08 -27.20
CA LEU A 9 24.88 -29.50 -26.19
C LEU A 9 25.05 -27.98 -26.35
N LEU A 10 25.06 -27.48 -27.58
CA LEU A 10 25.18 -26.04 -27.87
C LEU A 10 23.91 -25.27 -27.46
N ALA A 11 22.72 -25.85 -27.66
CA ALA A 11 21.46 -25.26 -27.23
C ALA A 11 21.33 -25.15 -25.70
N LEU A 12 21.83 -26.16 -24.97
CA LEU A 12 21.84 -26.12 -23.50
C LEU A 12 22.82 -25.07 -22.95
N PHE A 13 23.95 -24.84 -23.64
CA PHE A 13 24.94 -23.82 -23.28
C PHE A 13 24.42 -22.39 -23.49
N ILE A 14 23.59 -22.17 -24.52
CA ILE A 14 22.94 -20.88 -24.78
C ILE A 14 21.87 -20.57 -23.72
N CYS A 15 21.09 -21.58 -23.28
CA CYS A 15 20.13 -21.39 -22.18
C CYS A 15 20.79 -21.08 -20.83
N LEU A 16 22.00 -21.60 -20.57
CA LEU A 16 22.74 -21.32 -19.33
C LEU A 16 23.41 -19.95 -19.33
N ALA A 17 23.74 -19.40 -20.50
CA ALA A 17 24.34 -18.07 -20.64
C ALA A 17 23.30 -16.92 -20.53
N CYS A 18 22.00 -17.21 -20.57
CA CYS A 18 20.92 -16.23 -20.46
C CYS A 18 20.37 -16.05 -19.05
N THR A 19 21.04 -16.54 -18.01
CA THR A 19 20.73 -16.08 -16.64
C THR A 19 21.33 -14.68 -16.45
N GLU A 20 20.73 -13.68 -17.09
CA GLU A 20 20.84 -12.34 -16.56
C GLU A 20 20.28 -12.42 -15.13
N VAL A 21 21.12 -12.11 -14.15
CA VAL A 21 20.65 -11.83 -12.81
C VAL A 21 19.74 -10.62 -12.97
N VAL A 22 18.43 -10.87 -13.09
CA VAL A 22 17.41 -9.83 -13.06
C VAL A 22 17.57 -9.18 -11.70
N LYS A 23 18.36 -8.11 -11.64
CA LYS A 23 18.29 -7.19 -10.53
C LYS A 23 16.91 -6.59 -10.61
N ALA A 24 16.07 -6.92 -9.64
CA ALA A 24 14.83 -6.20 -9.45
C ALA A 24 15.17 -4.71 -9.48
N ASP A 25 14.57 -3.99 -10.41
CA ASP A 25 14.69 -2.54 -10.46
C ASP A 25 14.33 -2.02 -9.07
N HIS A 26 15.08 -1.04 -8.54
CA HIS A 26 14.73 -0.45 -7.26
C HIS A 26 13.43 0.31 -7.45
N HIS A 27 12.30 -0.40 -7.34
CA HIS A 27 10.99 0.20 -7.43
C HIS A 27 10.93 1.32 -6.40
N LYS A 28 10.30 2.44 -6.77
CA LYS A 28 10.05 3.52 -5.82
C LYS A 28 9.33 2.91 -4.62
N LYS A 29 9.73 3.31 -3.41
CA LYS A 29 9.10 2.83 -2.19
C LYS A 29 7.59 3.07 -2.25
N ILE A 30 6.83 2.11 -1.78
CA ILE A 30 5.38 2.23 -1.61
C ILE A 30 5.14 3.25 -0.50
N LYS A 31 4.52 4.37 -0.85
CA LYS A 31 4.23 5.45 0.08
C LYS A 31 2.87 5.23 0.73
N ILE A 32 2.88 5.00 2.03
CA ILE A 32 1.70 4.69 2.84
C ILE A 32 1.28 5.94 3.62
N LEU A 33 0.06 6.41 3.37
CA LEU A 33 -0.64 7.32 4.29
C LEU A 33 -1.20 6.51 5.46
N TYR A 34 -0.51 6.55 6.59
CA TYR A 34 -1.01 5.95 7.82
C TYR A 34 -1.94 6.93 8.51
N MET A 35 -3.24 6.66 8.41
CA MET A 35 -4.31 7.33 9.17
C MET A 35 -4.36 6.80 10.61
N GLY A 36 -3.64 7.49 11.49
CA GLY A 36 -3.55 7.19 12.92
C GLY A 36 -3.78 8.43 13.77
N GLY A 37 -3.27 8.43 15.00
CA GLY A 37 -3.36 9.61 15.87
C GLY A 37 -4.75 9.90 16.43
N ARG A 38 -5.69 8.95 16.30
CA ARG A 38 -7.08 9.04 16.73
C ARG A 38 -7.50 7.70 17.28
N ASP A 39 -8.10 7.72 18.47
CA ASP A 39 -8.56 6.55 19.22
C ASP A 39 -7.48 5.45 19.41
N HIS A 40 -7.76 4.46 20.26
CA HIS A 40 -6.91 3.30 20.55
C HIS A 40 -5.43 3.62 20.87
N ASP A 41 -4.63 2.58 21.15
CA ASP A 41 -3.19 2.75 21.35
C ASP A 41 -2.46 2.83 20.00
N TRP A 42 -2.73 3.90 19.25
CA TRP A 42 -2.06 4.15 17.97
C TRP A 42 -0.56 4.33 18.12
N LYS A 43 -0.08 4.81 19.27
CA LYS A 43 1.36 4.98 19.54
C LYS A 43 2.03 3.63 19.68
N GLY A 44 1.52 2.76 20.54
CA GLY A 44 2.05 1.42 20.72
C GLY A 44 2.00 0.61 19.42
N TYR A 45 0.91 0.70 18.67
CA TYR A 45 0.83 0.01 17.37
C TYR A 45 1.83 0.60 16.35
N TYR A 46 1.92 1.92 16.21
CA TYR A 46 2.89 2.58 15.33
C TYR A 46 4.34 2.18 15.68
N GLU A 47 4.70 2.24 16.96
CA GLU A 47 6.02 1.86 17.45
C GLU A 47 6.33 0.37 17.23
N SER A 48 5.32 -0.50 17.22
CA SER A 48 5.49 -1.93 16.95
C SER A 48 5.70 -2.26 15.46
N ILE A 49 4.97 -1.61 14.54
CA ILE A 49 4.98 -1.98 13.12
C ILE A 49 6.04 -1.24 12.31
N VAL A 50 6.32 0.02 12.63
CA VAL A 50 7.22 0.87 11.84
C VAL A 50 8.65 0.31 11.76
N PRO A 51 9.24 -0.30 12.81
CA PRO A 51 10.53 -0.97 12.70
C PRO A 51 10.51 -2.12 11.69
N LEU A 52 9.39 -2.84 11.55
CA LEU A 52 9.24 -3.93 10.58
C LEU A 52 9.22 -3.40 9.14
N PHE A 53 8.45 -2.34 8.88
CA PHE A 53 8.45 -1.64 7.59
C PHE A 53 9.83 -1.08 7.23
N LYS A 54 10.52 -0.46 8.20
CA LYS A 54 11.89 0.04 8.00
C LYS A 54 12.88 -1.07 7.69
N LYS A 55 12.74 -2.24 8.33
CA LYS A 55 13.58 -3.41 8.09
C LYS A 55 13.37 -4.00 6.69
N GLN A 56 12.12 -4.00 6.20
CA GLN A 56 11.82 -4.41 4.83
C GLN A 56 12.39 -3.43 3.80
N GLY A 57 12.31 -2.13 4.07
CA GLY A 57 12.95 -1.09 3.26
C GLY A 57 12.16 -0.61 2.04
N ASP A 58 11.10 -1.33 1.67
CA ASP A 58 10.26 -1.06 0.49
C ASP A 58 9.17 0.00 0.73
N PHE A 59 8.98 0.44 1.98
CA PHE A 59 7.86 1.29 2.37
C PHE A 59 8.31 2.63 2.95
N GLU A 60 7.59 3.69 2.59
CA GLU A 60 7.68 5.02 3.21
C GLU A 60 6.37 5.30 3.94
N LEU A 61 6.40 5.44 5.25
CA LEU A 61 5.20 5.67 6.06
C LEU A 61 5.09 7.15 6.43
N VAL A 62 3.95 7.76 6.12
CA VAL A 62 3.58 9.10 6.56
C VAL A 62 2.42 8.98 7.53
N LEU A 63 2.69 9.22 8.82
CA LEU A 63 1.65 9.27 9.85
C LEU A 63 0.88 10.58 9.74
N SER A 64 -0.44 10.50 9.64
CA SER A 64 -1.33 11.67 9.70
C SER A 64 -2.57 11.39 10.55
N ASN A 65 -3.02 12.43 11.25
CA ASN A 65 -4.32 12.49 11.91
C ASN A 65 -5.26 13.52 11.26
N LYS A 66 -4.88 14.09 10.12
CA LYS A 66 -5.63 15.13 9.41
C LYS A 66 -6.52 14.49 8.35
N LEU A 67 -7.84 14.55 8.53
CA LEU A 67 -8.78 14.02 7.55
C LEU A 67 -8.68 14.69 6.18
N ASP A 68 -8.20 15.93 6.13
CA ASP A 68 -7.97 16.65 4.89
C ASP A 68 -6.89 16.03 3.99
N ASP A 69 -6.08 15.10 4.50
CA ASP A 69 -5.15 14.32 3.67
C ASP A 69 -5.88 13.25 2.83
N LEU A 70 -7.16 13.01 3.10
CA LEU A 70 -8.02 12.14 2.29
C LEU A 70 -8.64 12.85 1.08
N LYS A 71 -8.47 14.17 0.95
CA LYS A 71 -8.95 14.94 -0.20
C LYS A 71 -8.16 14.59 -1.46
N ALA A 72 -8.82 14.64 -2.61
CA ALA A 72 -8.31 14.14 -3.90
C ALA A 72 -6.93 14.71 -4.30
N ASP A 73 -6.67 15.98 -4.00
CA ASP A 73 -5.43 16.67 -4.31
C ASP A 73 -4.22 16.17 -3.50
N LYS A 74 -4.47 15.58 -2.32
CA LYS A 74 -3.43 15.08 -1.41
C LYS A 74 -3.33 13.57 -1.41
N ILE A 75 -4.47 12.87 -1.34
CA ILE A 75 -4.51 11.41 -1.23
C ILE A 75 -3.87 10.70 -2.44
N LYS A 76 -3.89 11.35 -3.61
CA LYS A 76 -3.26 10.86 -4.86
C LYS A 76 -1.74 10.71 -4.78
N ASP A 77 -1.09 11.34 -3.79
CA ASP A 77 0.36 11.29 -3.63
C ASP A 77 0.82 10.03 -2.86
N TYR A 78 -0.10 9.14 -2.51
CA TYR A 78 0.14 7.91 -1.75
C TYR A 78 -0.31 6.67 -2.53
N ASP A 79 0.44 5.59 -2.41
CA ASP A 79 0.12 4.31 -3.06
C ASP A 79 -0.89 3.51 -2.24
N VAL A 80 -0.86 3.65 -0.91
CA VAL A 80 -1.75 2.96 0.04
C VAL A 80 -2.21 3.91 1.14
N VAL A 81 -3.48 3.80 1.53
CA VAL A 81 -4.03 4.40 2.75
C VAL A 81 -4.26 3.30 3.78
N LEU A 82 -3.61 3.42 4.94
CA LEU A 82 -3.74 2.48 6.06
C LEU A 82 -4.55 3.13 7.18
N PHE A 83 -5.70 2.56 7.52
CA PHE A 83 -6.51 2.95 8.65
C PHE A 83 -6.22 2.05 9.85
N PHE A 84 -5.82 2.64 10.99
CA PHE A 84 -5.75 1.96 12.28
C PHE A 84 -6.61 2.69 13.30
N GLY A 85 -7.66 2.05 13.81
CA GLY A 85 -8.47 2.57 14.90
C GLY A 85 -8.98 4.00 14.69
N SER A 86 -9.23 4.42 13.45
CA SER A 86 -9.32 5.84 13.10
C SER A 86 -10.41 6.62 13.84
N GLY A 87 -11.47 5.95 14.31
CA GLY A 87 -12.57 6.57 15.05
C GLY A 87 -13.21 7.78 14.36
N GLY A 88 -14.06 8.49 15.09
CA GLY A 88 -14.64 9.76 14.65
C GLY A 88 -15.58 9.65 13.42
N ASN A 89 -15.82 10.79 12.77
CA ASN A 89 -16.64 10.92 11.57
C ASN A 89 -15.94 11.79 10.53
N VAL A 90 -16.25 11.53 9.25
CA VAL A 90 -15.84 12.42 8.17
C VAL A 90 -16.51 13.77 8.41
N THR A 91 -15.75 14.86 8.25
CA THR A 91 -16.23 16.20 8.59
C THR A 91 -16.49 17.06 7.37
N ASP A 92 -16.00 16.63 6.20
CA ASP A 92 -16.09 17.36 4.94
C ASP A 92 -16.38 16.36 3.80
N PRO A 93 -17.45 16.56 2.99
CA PRO A 93 -17.76 15.70 1.84
C PRO A 93 -16.62 15.53 0.83
N ALA A 94 -15.68 16.49 0.76
CA ALA A 94 -14.49 16.37 -0.08
C ALA A 94 -13.54 15.25 0.37
N GLN A 95 -13.58 14.85 1.64
CA GLN A 95 -12.79 13.75 2.19
C GLN A 95 -13.38 12.39 1.74
N GLU A 96 -14.71 12.24 1.71
CA GLU A 96 -15.38 11.02 1.22
C GLU A 96 -15.18 10.84 -0.28
N SER A 97 -15.48 11.89 -1.05
CA SER A 97 -15.32 11.87 -2.51
C SER A 97 -13.87 11.70 -2.94
N GLY A 98 -12.91 12.23 -2.17
CA GLY A 98 -11.49 11.96 -2.34
C GLY A 98 -11.15 10.48 -2.16
N LEU A 99 -11.61 9.85 -1.08
CA LEU A 99 -11.38 8.43 -0.81
C LEU A 99 -12.04 7.51 -1.86
N GLU A 100 -13.26 7.82 -2.29
CA GLU A 100 -13.92 7.08 -3.36
C GLU A 100 -13.16 7.17 -4.69
N SER A 101 -12.73 8.39 -5.06
CA SER A 101 -12.02 8.61 -6.32
C SER A 101 -10.65 7.93 -6.29
N TYR A 102 -9.97 7.98 -5.16
CA TYR A 102 -8.72 7.28 -4.92
C TYR A 102 -8.84 5.78 -5.17
N LEU A 103 -9.85 5.14 -4.57
CA LEU A 103 -10.08 3.70 -4.77
C LEU A 103 -10.45 3.37 -6.22
N LYS A 104 -11.34 4.17 -6.84
CA LYS A 104 -11.73 4.01 -8.26
C LYS A 104 -10.53 4.13 -9.21
N ASN A 105 -9.52 4.92 -8.85
CA ASN A 105 -8.29 5.12 -9.62
C ASN A 105 -7.18 4.11 -9.29
N GLY A 106 -7.48 3.05 -8.52
CA GLY A 106 -6.54 1.97 -8.23
C GLY A 106 -5.70 2.15 -6.96
N GLY A 107 -6.03 3.13 -6.12
CA GLY A 107 -5.39 3.32 -4.82
C GLY A 107 -5.67 2.16 -3.85
N GLY A 108 -4.65 1.75 -3.10
CA GLY A 108 -4.77 0.66 -2.14
C GLY A 108 -5.34 1.10 -0.79
N ILE A 109 -6.24 0.32 -0.20
CA ILE A 109 -6.77 0.57 1.14
C ILE A 109 -6.49 -0.62 2.04
N VAL A 110 -5.95 -0.35 3.24
CA VAL A 110 -5.72 -1.35 4.28
C VAL A 110 -6.42 -0.89 5.55
N GLY A 111 -7.23 -1.78 6.13
CA GLY A 111 -7.83 -1.58 7.44
C GLY A 111 -7.22 -2.52 8.47
N VAL A 112 -6.79 -1.99 9.62
CA VAL A 112 -6.25 -2.78 10.73
C VAL A 112 -6.95 -2.40 12.02
N HIS A 113 -7.83 -3.28 12.50
CA HIS A 113 -8.55 -3.17 13.76
C HIS A 113 -9.39 -1.88 13.93
N ALA A 114 -10.57 -2.02 14.54
CA ALA A 114 -11.49 -0.91 14.79
C ALA A 114 -11.67 0.04 13.58
N THR A 115 -11.80 -0.60 12.41
CA THR A 115 -12.14 0.04 11.14
C THR A 115 -13.64 0.20 11.00
N ASP A 116 -14.43 -0.06 12.06
CA ASP A 116 -15.82 0.37 12.23
C ASP A 116 -15.91 1.88 12.57
N ALA A 117 -15.00 2.67 12.00
CA ALA A 117 -14.91 4.11 12.16
C ALA A 117 -15.89 4.83 11.21
N PHE A 118 -15.91 6.16 11.30
CA PHE A 118 -16.66 7.00 10.36
C PHE A 118 -18.12 6.55 10.18
N LYS A 119 -18.82 6.30 11.29
CA LYS A 119 -20.16 5.66 11.34
C LYS A 119 -21.24 6.39 10.54
N LYS A 120 -21.01 7.63 10.14
CA LYS A 120 -21.91 8.45 9.33
C LYS A 120 -21.54 8.48 7.83
N SER A 121 -20.52 7.72 7.42
CA SER A 121 -19.97 7.74 6.07
C SER A 121 -20.38 6.48 5.29
N ASP A 122 -21.42 6.58 4.49
CA ASP A 122 -21.84 5.46 3.63
C ASP A 122 -20.72 5.00 2.70
N SER A 123 -19.93 5.95 2.19
CA SER A 123 -18.80 5.69 1.30
C SER A 123 -17.72 4.86 1.98
N TYR A 124 -17.34 5.23 3.20
CA TYR A 124 -16.33 4.49 3.96
C TYR A 124 -16.80 3.06 4.28
N TRP A 125 -18.06 2.90 4.70
CA TRP A 125 -18.60 1.57 5.03
C TRP A 125 -18.68 0.66 3.81
N LYS A 126 -19.05 1.20 2.63
CA LYS A 126 -19.03 0.44 1.36
C LYS A 126 -17.62 -0.08 1.01
N ILE A 127 -16.58 0.69 1.29
CA ILE A 127 -15.19 0.27 1.05
C ILE A 127 -14.83 -0.96 1.89
N PHE A 128 -15.37 -1.05 3.11
CA PHE A 128 -15.10 -2.15 4.04
C PHE A 128 -16.17 -3.26 4.05
N GLY A 129 -17.13 -3.22 3.12
CA GLY A 129 -18.06 -4.33 2.87
C GLY A 129 -19.52 -4.10 3.30
N GLY A 130 -19.87 -2.94 3.85
CA GLY A 130 -21.24 -2.59 4.23
C GLY A 130 -21.62 -3.00 5.65
#